data_AF-A0A7H8HG93-F1
#
_entry.id   AF-A0A7H8HG93-F1
#
_cell.length_a   1.000
_cell.length_b   1.000
_cell.length_c   1.000
_cell.angle_alpha   90.00
_cell.angle_beta   90.00
_cell.angle_gamma   90.00
#
_symmetry.space_group_name_H-M   'P 1'
#
loop_
_entity.id
_entity.type
_entity.pdbx_description
1 polymer ?
#
loop_
_entity_poly.entity_id
_entity_poly.type
_entity_poly.pdbx_seq_one_letter_code
_entity_poly.pdbx_strand_id
1 'polypeptide(L)'
;MRNLLPRVRRSVAELGFSLRHRVRVRLAEPDELRSPSGTDLLGLTRIVAVDEGRGHAEAVLVLRGLPAELFGSTVAHELGHAWLSENGNHPRNPAVEEGLCELIAYAWLKKSSTRFGAALREELATNTDPVYGEGFRQVHTAVRHHGVDRVLRTVAATGELPPSRKSTR
;
A
#
# COMPACT_ATOMS: atom_id res chain seq x y z
N MET A 1 21.33 -0.01 3.64
CA MET A 1 20.15 0.26 2.77
C MET A 1 20.27 -0.21 1.32
N ARG A 2 21.46 -0.33 0.70
CA ARG A 2 21.63 -0.64 -0.74
C ARG A 2 20.87 -1.89 -1.28
N ASN A 3 20.55 -2.87 -0.45
CA ASN A 3 19.82 -4.09 -0.84
C ASN A 3 18.35 -4.14 -0.40
N LEU A 4 17.84 -3.10 0.27
CA LEU A 4 16.50 -3.13 0.85
C LEU A 4 15.42 -2.91 -0.21
N LEU A 5 15.57 -1.90 -1.06
CA LEU A 5 14.58 -1.55 -2.08
C LEU A 5 14.30 -2.70 -3.07
N PRO A 6 15.31 -3.42 -3.63
CA PRO A 6 15.04 -4.58 -4.46
C PRO A 6 14.26 -5.69 -3.75
N ARG A 7 14.49 -5.89 -2.44
CA ARG A 7 13.75 -6.87 -1.64
C ARG A 7 12.30 -6.45 -1.43
N VAL A 8 12.04 -5.17 -1.15
CA VAL A 8 10.68 -4.64 -1.04
C VAL A 8 9.94 -4.85 -2.35
N ARG A 9 10.52 -4.42 -3.48
CA ARG A 9 9.90 -4.61 -4.81
C ARG A 9 9.57 -6.05 -5.13
N ARG A 10 10.50 -6.96 -4.85
CA ARG A 10 10.26 -8.41 -5.03
C ARG A 10 9.10 -8.88 -4.17
N SER A 11 9.07 -8.48 -2.90
CA SER A 11 7.99 -8.85 -1.98
C SER A 11 6.62 -8.34 -2.44
N VAL A 12 6.56 -7.11 -2.96
CA VAL A 12 5.32 -6.52 -3.50
C VAL A 12 4.88 -7.26 -4.76
N ALA A 13 5.81 -7.56 -5.68
CA ALA A 13 5.52 -8.31 -6.89
C ALA A 13 5.05 -9.76 -6.60
N GLU A 14 5.62 -10.43 -5.59
CA GLU A 14 5.21 -11.77 -5.13
C GLU A 14 3.75 -11.81 -4.63
N LEU A 15 3.19 -10.67 -4.20
CA LEU A 15 1.80 -10.53 -3.78
C LEU A 15 0.83 -10.26 -4.94
N GLY A 16 1.33 -10.15 -6.18
CA GLY A 16 0.53 -9.86 -7.38
C GLY A 16 0.49 -8.37 -7.76
N PHE A 17 1.12 -7.48 -6.98
CA PHE A 17 1.19 -6.04 -7.27
C PHE A 17 2.32 -5.74 -8.26
N SER A 18 2.08 -6.06 -9.53
CA SER A 18 3.01 -5.78 -10.62
C SER A 18 2.74 -4.41 -11.23
N LEU A 19 3.78 -3.57 -11.30
CA LEU A 19 3.74 -2.25 -11.92
C LEU A 19 4.16 -2.35 -13.40
N ARG A 20 3.43 -1.66 -14.28
CA ARG A 20 3.74 -1.57 -15.71
C ARG A 20 4.85 -0.56 -15.95
N HIS A 21 4.83 0.57 -15.24
CA HIS A 21 5.87 1.59 -15.34
C HIS A 21 6.87 1.46 -14.20
N ARG A 22 8.12 1.79 -14.52
CA ARG A 22 9.18 1.83 -13.51
C ARG A 22 9.02 3.08 -12.65
N VAL A 23 8.44 2.91 -11.48
CA VAL A 23 8.36 3.98 -10.46
C VAL A 23 9.72 4.17 -9.81
N ARG A 24 10.24 5.40 -9.71
CA ARG A 24 11.49 5.68 -8.98
C ARG A 24 11.20 5.79 -7.48
N VAL A 25 12.08 5.28 -6.62
CA VAL A 25 12.01 5.55 -5.18
C VAL A 25 13.18 6.44 -4.80
N ARG A 26 12.91 7.58 -4.17
CA ARG A 26 13.95 8.49 -3.66
C ARG A 26 13.72 8.84 -2.20
N LEU A 27 14.81 9.19 -1.54
CA LEU A 27 14.73 9.80 -0.22
C LEU A 27 14.27 11.26 -0.35
N ALA A 28 13.53 11.72 0.64
CA ALA A 28 12.99 13.05 0.72
C ALA A 28 13.25 13.68 2.09
N GLU A 29 13.34 15.00 2.12
CA GLU A 29 13.41 15.81 3.32
C GLU A 29 12.00 16.04 3.91
N PRO A 30 11.86 16.38 5.21
CA PRO A 30 10.56 16.55 5.84
C PRO A 30 9.65 17.61 5.19
N ASP A 31 10.22 18.68 4.64
CA ASP A 31 9.49 19.74 3.95
C ASP A 31 8.86 19.29 2.61
N GLU A 32 9.38 18.22 2.01
CA GLU A 32 8.82 17.60 0.81
C GLU A 32 7.67 16.63 1.13
N LEU A 33 7.49 16.26 2.40
CA LEU A 33 6.57 15.24 2.89
C LEU A 33 5.57 15.82 3.88
N ARG A 34 4.81 16.83 3.43
CA ARG A 34 3.67 17.36 4.18
C ARG A 34 2.41 17.25 3.35
N SER A 35 1.33 16.78 3.99
CA SER A 35 0.00 16.84 3.39
C SER A 35 -0.47 18.30 3.26
N PRO A 36 -1.50 18.57 2.43
CA PRO A 36 -2.13 19.89 2.39
C PRO A 36 -2.69 20.37 3.75
N SER A 37 -3.01 19.43 4.66
CA SER A 37 -3.45 19.71 6.02
C SER A 37 -2.30 19.98 7.00
N GLY A 38 -1.04 19.95 6.53
CA GLY A 38 0.15 20.18 7.35
C GLY A 38 0.61 18.96 8.16
N THR A 39 0.09 17.77 7.86
CA THR A 39 0.48 16.51 8.52
C THR A 39 1.77 16.00 7.92
N ASP A 40 2.75 15.68 8.76
CA ASP A 40 4.02 15.09 8.31
C ASP A 40 3.79 13.64 7.85
N LEU A 41 4.35 13.32 6.68
CA LEU A 41 4.23 12.01 6.03
C LEU A 41 5.55 11.25 6.08
N LEU A 42 5.47 9.93 6.19
CA LEU A 42 6.66 9.07 6.06
C LEU A 42 7.00 8.76 4.60
N GLY A 43 5.98 8.78 3.73
CA GLY A 43 6.09 8.51 2.31
C GLY A 43 5.06 9.30 1.52
N LEU A 44 5.29 9.40 0.21
CA LEU A 44 4.34 10.00 -0.72
C LEU A 44 4.53 9.41 -2.12
N THR A 45 3.44 8.95 -2.71
CA THR A 45 3.39 8.57 -4.13
C THR A 45 2.98 9.77 -4.97
N ARG A 46 3.88 10.23 -5.83
CA ARG A 46 3.61 11.28 -6.80
C ARG A 46 3.02 10.66 -8.06
N ILE A 47 1.74 10.96 -8.31
CA ILE A 47 1.01 10.48 -9.49
C ILE A 47 0.96 11.61 -10.53
N VAL A 48 1.25 11.27 -11.78
CA VAL A 48 1.07 12.15 -12.93
C VAL A 48 -0.18 11.69 -13.69
N ALA A 49 -1.13 12.59 -13.84
CA ALA A 49 -2.33 12.35 -14.64
C ALA A 49 -1.94 12.27 -16.13
N VAL A 50 -2.43 11.24 -16.82
CA VAL A 50 -2.10 11.00 -18.23
C VAL A 50 -3.29 11.20 -19.17
N ASP A 51 -4.52 10.84 -18.76
CA ASP A 51 -5.82 11.22 -19.37
C ASP A 51 -6.99 10.51 -18.64
N GLU A 52 -8.24 10.98 -18.81
CA GLU A 52 -9.54 10.35 -18.41
C GLU A 52 -9.49 9.39 -17.21
N GLY A 53 -9.14 9.90 -16.03
CA GLY A 53 -9.19 9.12 -14.79
C GLY A 53 -8.19 7.96 -14.76
N ARG A 54 -7.05 8.07 -15.46
CA ARG A 54 -5.87 7.21 -15.30
C ARG A 54 -4.64 8.06 -15.02
N GLY A 55 -3.80 7.57 -14.11
CA GLY A 55 -2.51 8.15 -13.79
C GLY A 55 -1.39 7.11 -13.90
N HIS A 56 -0.16 7.55 -13.69
CA HIS A 56 0.92 6.65 -13.35
C HIS A 56 1.77 7.29 -12.25
N ALA A 57 2.34 6.46 -11.39
CA ALA A 57 3.27 6.95 -10.38
C ALA A 57 4.60 7.34 -11.03
N GLU A 58 4.95 8.62 -10.93
CA GLU A 58 6.25 9.15 -11.35
C GLU A 58 7.33 8.73 -10.36
N ALA A 59 7.05 8.89 -9.06
CA ALA A 59 7.98 8.62 -7.99
C ALA A 59 7.29 8.28 -6.67
N VAL A 60 7.98 7.49 -5.86
CA VAL A 60 7.73 7.31 -4.43
C VAL A 60 8.81 8.07 -3.68
N LEU A 61 8.40 9.03 -2.86
CA LEU A 61 9.25 9.75 -1.93
C LEU A 61 9.15 9.06 -0.57
N VAL A 62 10.26 8.93 0.13
CA VAL A 62 10.29 8.33 1.47
C VAL A 62 11.19 9.15 2.36
N LEU A 63 10.73 9.43 3.58
CA LEU A 63 11.48 10.23 4.54
C LEU A 63 12.87 9.63 4.74
N ARG A 64 13.90 10.47 4.67
CA ARG A 64 15.28 10.02 4.90
C ARG A 64 15.49 9.65 6.37
N GLY A 65 16.42 8.73 6.61
CA GLY A 65 16.83 8.36 7.98
C GLY A 65 15.89 7.37 8.69
N LEU A 66 14.83 6.90 8.04
CA LEU A 66 13.95 5.88 8.62
C LEU A 66 14.71 4.57 8.90
N PRO A 67 14.41 3.88 10.01
CA PRO A 67 14.87 2.51 10.24
C PRO A 67 14.44 1.57 9.10
N ALA A 68 15.17 0.48 8.90
CA ALA A 68 14.98 -0.39 7.74
C ALA A 68 13.56 -0.98 7.62
N GLU A 69 12.94 -1.34 8.73
CA GLU A 69 11.58 -1.88 8.77
C GLU A 69 10.56 -0.83 8.35
N LEU A 70 10.65 0.37 8.93
CA LEU A 70 9.75 1.48 8.65
C LEU A 70 9.93 1.98 7.21
N PHE A 71 11.17 2.15 6.76
CA PHE A 71 11.47 2.44 5.35
C PHE A 71 10.84 1.39 4.43
N GLY A 72 11.02 0.11 4.74
CA GLY A 72 10.54 -0.98 3.90
C GLY A 72 9.01 -1.04 3.85
N SER A 73 8.33 -0.88 4.98
CA SER A 73 6.86 -0.85 5.05
C SER A 73 6.29 0.38 4.37
N THR A 74 6.90 1.56 4.55
CA THR A 74 6.49 2.78 3.84
C THR A 74 6.64 2.62 2.34
N VAL A 75 7.78 2.15 1.83
CA VAL A 75 7.93 1.87 0.40
C VAL A 75 6.87 0.89 -0.10
N ALA A 76 6.60 -0.18 0.67
CA ALA A 76 5.63 -1.18 0.29
C ALA A 76 4.20 -0.61 0.21
N HIS A 77 3.83 0.24 1.17
CA HIS A 77 2.57 0.99 1.19
C HIS A 77 2.44 1.89 -0.04
N GLU A 78 3.44 2.74 -0.30
CA GLU A 78 3.43 3.68 -1.42
C GLU A 78 3.42 2.99 -2.80
N LEU A 79 4.06 1.82 -2.93
CA LEU A 79 3.94 1.01 -4.14
C LEU A 79 2.52 0.46 -4.36
N GLY A 80 1.69 0.39 -3.31
CA GLY A 80 0.25 0.13 -3.39
C GLY A 80 -0.49 1.23 -4.13
N HIS A 81 -0.30 2.50 -3.74
CA HIS A 81 -0.88 3.65 -4.46
C HIS A 81 -0.40 3.70 -5.90
N ALA A 82 0.88 3.42 -6.14
CA ALA A 82 1.41 3.32 -7.49
C ALA A 82 0.68 2.27 -8.32
N TRP A 83 0.43 1.09 -7.74
CA TRP A 83 -0.29 0.01 -8.43
C TRP A 83 -1.74 0.39 -8.72
N LEU A 84 -2.42 1.03 -7.76
CA LEU A 84 -3.79 1.54 -7.92
C LEU A 84 -3.89 2.59 -9.02
N SER A 85 -2.91 3.50 -9.13
CA SER A 85 -2.90 4.53 -10.17
C SER A 85 -2.88 3.94 -11.60
N GLU A 86 -2.23 2.79 -11.79
CA GLU A 86 -2.08 2.13 -13.09
C GLU A 86 -3.13 1.06 -13.40
N ASN A 87 -3.69 0.42 -12.37
CA ASN A 87 -4.54 -0.77 -12.52
C ASN A 87 -5.94 -0.61 -11.94
N GLY A 88 -6.18 0.41 -11.10
CA GLY A 88 -7.46 0.67 -10.47
C GLY A 88 -8.38 1.51 -11.35
N ASN A 89 -9.65 1.13 -11.39
CA ASN A 89 -10.69 2.15 -11.35
C ASN A 89 -10.51 2.86 -10.01
N HIS A 90 -9.97 4.09 -10.03
CA HIS A 90 -9.68 4.93 -8.86
C HIS A 90 -10.66 4.62 -7.73
N PRO A 91 -10.22 3.88 -6.68
CA PRO A 91 -11.12 3.45 -5.62
C PRO A 91 -11.81 4.67 -5.06
N ARG A 92 -13.14 4.72 -5.17
CA ARG A 92 -13.90 5.86 -4.64
C ARG A 92 -14.01 5.82 -3.12
N ASN A 93 -13.64 4.67 -2.54
CA ASN A 93 -13.63 4.42 -1.12
C ASN A 93 -12.19 4.45 -0.58
N PRO A 94 -11.80 5.50 0.17
CA PRO A 94 -10.47 5.61 0.76
C PRO A 94 -10.08 4.40 1.61
N ALA A 95 -11.04 3.72 2.27
CA ALA A 95 -10.73 2.56 3.10
C ALA A 95 -10.29 1.34 2.27
N VAL A 96 -10.76 1.20 1.02
CA VAL A 96 -10.30 0.12 0.12
C VAL A 96 -8.90 0.42 -0.40
N GLU A 97 -8.64 1.67 -0.76
CA GLU A 97 -7.32 2.14 -1.20
C GLU A 97 -6.27 1.98 -0.09
N GLU A 98 -6.47 2.64 1.04
CA GLU A 98 -5.54 2.57 2.17
C GLU A 98 -5.43 1.14 2.72
N GLY A 99 -6.54 0.40 2.78
CA GLY A 99 -6.54 -0.98 3.23
C GLY A 99 -5.68 -1.91 2.37
N LEU A 100 -5.60 -1.67 1.06
CA LEU A 100 -4.69 -2.41 0.18
C LEU A 100 -3.25 -2.01 0.43
N CYS A 101 -2.95 -0.71 0.52
CA CYS A 101 -1.61 -0.21 0.82
C CYS A 101 -1.10 -0.76 2.17
N GLU A 102 -1.95 -0.77 3.19
CA GLU A 102 -1.66 -1.34 4.51
C GLU A 102 -1.48 -2.86 4.48
N LEU A 103 -2.25 -3.59 3.66
CA LEU A 103 -2.05 -5.03 3.48
C LEU A 103 -0.66 -5.35 2.93
N ILE A 104 -0.18 -4.57 1.96
CA ILE A 104 1.14 -4.77 1.35
C ILE A 104 2.24 -4.48 2.37
N ALA A 105 2.12 -3.38 3.13
CA ALA A 105 3.02 -3.03 4.23
C ALA A 105 3.06 -4.13 5.30
N TYR A 106 1.90 -4.61 5.72
CA TYR A 106 1.76 -5.72 6.67
C TYR A 106 2.47 -6.99 6.17
N ALA A 107 2.26 -7.36 4.90
CA ALA A 107 2.86 -8.54 4.30
C ALA A 107 4.39 -8.43 4.20
N TRP A 108 4.92 -7.23 3.97
CA TRP A 108 6.36 -6.96 4.07
C TRP A 108 6.87 -7.15 5.51
N LEU A 109 6.21 -6.53 6.50
CA LEU A 109 6.60 -6.60 7.91
C LEU A 109 6.50 -8.02 8.48
N LYS A 110 5.58 -8.84 7.97
CA LYS A 110 5.46 -10.26 8.33
C LYS A 110 6.73 -11.07 8.03
N LYS A 111 7.58 -10.61 7.11
CA LYS A 111 8.89 -11.23 6.79
C LYS A 111 10.01 -10.73 7.72
N SER A 112 9.75 -9.74 8.58
CA SER A 112 10.73 -9.26 9.55
C SER A 112 10.80 -10.20 10.76
N SER A 113 12.02 -10.50 11.21
CA SER A 113 12.29 -11.26 12.43
C SER A 113 12.67 -10.36 13.62
N THR A 114 12.60 -9.03 13.47
CA THR A 114 12.98 -8.09 14.52
C THR A 114 11.79 -7.74 15.42
N ARG A 115 12.07 -7.40 16.69
CA ARG A 115 11.02 -6.92 17.62
C ARG A 115 10.36 -5.65 17.12
N PHE A 116 11.13 -4.74 16.52
CA PHE A 116 10.58 -3.51 15.95
C PHE A 116 9.63 -3.79 14.77
N GLY A 117 10.02 -4.68 13.85
CA GLY A 117 9.13 -5.09 12.76
C GLY A 117 7.86 -5.80 13.26
N ALA A 118 7.96 -6.60 14.32
CA ALA A 118 6.80 -7.22 14.96
C ALA A 118 5.87 -6.18 15.60
N ALA A 119 6.41 -5.18 16.28
CA ALA A 119 5.64 -4.08 16.88
C ALA A 119 4.92 -3.24 15.81
N LEU A 120 5.61 -2.83 14.74
CA LEU A 120 4.98 -2.11 13.62
C LEU A 120 3.84 -2.92 12.97
N ARG A 121 4.04 -4.24 12.82
CA ARG A 121 3.01 -5.13 12.27
C ARG A 121 1.78 -5.23 13.17
N GLU A 122 1.99 -5.23 14.48
CA GLU A 122 0.91 -5.24 15.47
C GLU A 122 0.16 -3.91 15.45
N GLU A 123 0.89 -2.79 15.48
CA GLU A 123 0.33 -1.44 15.39
C GLU A 123 -0.58 -1.28 14.17
N LEU A 124 -0.13 -1.69 12.98
CA LEU A 124 -0.92 -1.69 11.75
C LEU A 124 -2.18 -2.54 11.90
N ALA A 125 -2.06 -3.75 12.45
CA ALA A 125 -3.19 -4.67 12.59
C ALA A 125 -4.23 -4.22 13.62
N THR A 126 -3.82 -3.46 14.64
CA THR A 126 -4.68 -2.95 15.71
C THR A 126 -5.06 -1.49 15.55
N ASN A 127 -4.62 -0.83 14.48
CA ASN A 127 -4.94 0.56 14.20
C ASN A 127 -6.48 0.76 14.23
N THR A 128 -6.94 1.71 15.04
CA THR A 128 -8.37 1.99 15.23
C THR A 128 -8.90 3.04 14.25
N ASP A 129 -8.03 3.61 13.42
CA ASP A 129 -8.43 4.56 12.39
C ASP A 129 -9.46 3.95 11.41
N PRO A 130 -10.56 4.66 11.11
CA PRO A 130 -11.65 4.14 10.29
C PRO A 130 -11.32 3.99 8.81
N VAL A 131 -10.24 4.62 8.33
CA VAL A 131 -9.79 4.52 6.93
C VAL A 131 -8.65 3.51 6.85
N TYR A 132 -7.58 3.71 7.61
CA TYR A 132 -6.38 2.89 7.54
C TYR A 132 -6.57 1.54 8.23
N GLY A 133 -6.92 1.56 9.51
CA GLY A 133 -7.03 0.35 10.33
C GLY A 133 -8.23 -0.52 9.96
N GLU A 134 -9.40 0.09 9.80
CA GLU A 134 -10.60 -0.63 9.36
C GLU A 134 -10.49 -1.08 7.89
N GLY A 135 -9.95 -0.23 7.01
CA GLY A 135 -9.62 -0.60 5.63
C GLY A 135 -8.73 -1.84 5.58
N PHE A 136 -7.63 -1.85 6.34
CA PHE A 136 -6.75 -3.02 6.43
C PHE A 136 -7.52 -4.28 6.82
N ARG A 137 -8.35 -4.24 7.87
CA ARG A 137 -9.13 -5.40 8.33
C ARG A 137 -10.11 -5.89 7.27
N GLN A 138 -10.78 -4.99 6.56
CA GLN A 138 -11.72 -5.34 5.48
C GLN A 138 -10.99 -6.04 4.33
N VAL A 139 -9.91 -5.44 3.82
CA VAL A 139 -9.11 -6.01 2.72
C VAL A 139 -8.48 -7.34 3.15
N HIS A 140 -7.87 -7.41 4.33
CA HIS A 140 -7.27 -8.63 4.85
C HIS A 140 -8.30 -9.77 4.99
N THR A 141 -9.51 -9.47 5.46
CA THR A 141 -10.62 -10.44 5.53
C THR A 141 -11.04 -10.90 4.12
N ALA A 142 -11.18 -9.97 3.18
CA ALA A 142 -11.53 -10.29 1.80
C ALA A 142 -10.46 -11.19 1.15
N VAL A 143 -9.18 -10.91 1.36
CA VAL A 143 -8.06 -11.74 0.85
C VAL A 143 -8.09 -13.13 1.47
N ARG A 144 -8.38 -13.25 2.78
CA ARG A 144 -8.53 -14.57 3.43
C ARG A 144 -9.69 -15.38 2.87
N HIS A 145 -10.78 -14.75 2.44
CA HIS A 145 -11.96 -15.44 1.91
C HIS A 145 -11.89 -15.74 0.42
N HIS A 146 -11.27 -14.85 -0.37
CA HIS A 146 -11.35 -14.87 -1.83
C HIS A 146 -10.01 -15.16 -2.50
N GLY A 147 -8.90 -15.07 -1.77
CA GLY A 147 -7.54 -15.07 -2.32
C GLY A 147 -7.15 -13.69 -2.86
N VAL A 148 -5.85 -13.39 -2.80
CA VAL A 148 -5.29 -12.08 -3.21
C VAL A 148 -5.62 -11.76 -4.66
N ASP A 149 -5.45 -12.72 -5.57
CA ASP A 149 -5.69 -12.52 -7.00
C ASP A 149 -7.11 -12.06 -7.33
N ARG A 150 -8.12 -12.62 -6.65
CA ARG A 150 -9.52 -12.23 -6.88
C ARG A 150 -9.79 -10.84 -6.33
N VAL A 151 -9.26 -10.52 -5.15
CA VAL A 151 -9.39 -9.19 -4.56
C VAL A 151 -8.77 -8.14 -5.47
N LEU A 152 -7.52 -8.34 -5.91
CA LEU A 152 -6.83 -7.39 -6.79
C LEU A 152 -7.58 -7.20 -8.11
N ARG A 153 -8.05 -8.27 -8.76
CA ARG A 153 -8.85 -8.15 -9.98
C ARG A 153 -10.15 -7.39 -9.77
N THR A 154 -10.86 -7.62 -8.67
CA THR A 154 -12.12 -6.91 -8.40
C THR A 154 -11.87 -5.45 -8.10
N VAL A 155 -10.90 -5.11 -7.23
CA VAL A 155 -10.57 -3.71 -6.94
C VAL A 155 -10.09 -3.00 -8.20
N ALA A 156 -9.24 -3.65 -9.01
CA ALA A 156 -8.81 -3.11 -10.30
C ALA A 156 -10.01 -2.79 -11.21
N ALA A 157 -11.00 -3.68 -11.28
CA ALA A 157 -12.14 -3.54 -12.17
C ALA A 157 -13.23 -2.59 -11.64
N THR A 158 -13.43 -2.49 -10.32
CA THR A 158 -14.62 -1.82 -9.75
C THR A 158 -14.30 -0.78 -8.69
N GLY A 159 -13.07 -0.70 -8.19
CA GLY A 159 -12.71 0.16 -7.06
C GLY A 159 -13.26 -0.31 -5.71
N GLU A 160 -13.79 -1.53 -5.64
CA GLU A 160 -14.50 -2.09 -4.47
C GLU A 160 -13.98 -3.50 -4.15
N LEU A 161 -14.23 -3.96 -2.93
CA LEU A 161 -13.91 -5.34 -2.54
C LEU A 161 -14.91 -6.35 -3.15
N PRO A 162 -14.50 -7.61 -3.37
CA PRO A 162 -15.43 -8.66 -3.75
C PRO A 162 -16.59 -8.76 -2.75
N PRO A 163 -17.85 -8.91 -3.22
CA PRO A 163 -18.98 -9.07 -2.32
C PRO A 163 -18.76 -10.32 -1.47
N SER A 164 -19.06 -10.20 -0.18
CA SER A 164 -19.04 -11.33 0.74
C SER A 164 -19.93 -12.44 0.17
N ARG A 165 -19.45 -13.69 0.22
CA ARG A 165 -20.30 -14.83 -0.13
C ARG A 165 -21.50 -14.78 0.82
N LYS A 166 -22.70 -14.54 0.29
CA LYS A 166 -23.94 -14.78 1.03
C LYS A 166 -23.84 -16.22 1.54
N SER A 167 -23.88 -16.40 2.85
CA SER A 167 -24.12 -17.72 3.43
C SER A 167 -25.48 -18.15 2.93
N THR A 168 -25.53 -19.04 1.94
CA THR A 168 -26.71 -19.82 1.65
C THR A 168 -26.94 -20.67 2.89
N ARG A 169 -27.83 -20.18 3.76
CA ARG A 169 -28.50 -21.02 4.76
C ARG A 169 -29.38 -22.04 4.04
#